data_AF-A0A6L5XCM8-F1
#
_entry.id   AF-A0A6L5XCM8-F1
#
_cell.length_a   1.000
_cell.length_b   1.000
_cell.length_c   1.000
_cell.angle_alpha   90.00
_cell.angle_beta   90.00
_cell.angle_gamma   90.00
#
_symmetry.space_group_name_H-M   'P 1'
#
loop_
_entity.id
_entity.type
_entity.pdbx_description
1 polymer ?
#
loop_
_entity_poly.entity_id
_entity_poly.type
_entity_poly.pdbx_seq_one_letter_code
_entity_poly.pdbx_strand_id
1 'polypeptide(L)'
;MKIYLTTTSVQAKYSMLYTSVYQIFSKENAFEIIDVCNDADCIVSVGDITNEIVECKQKYKKAVVRFLFRSDISQYFYTDVTQVDYTFWVCDLDINILCPYQQTSEKIAVPFDFSLTNDRKCDSTPEFDIYVNTGEFLYADSALFKILRTLNRLTHLRIDVCSKNESIKHLANANIHLSDSSSDIENHVRRAQMVIGSGYAVLFAIKHHKPFIVVGERGYGGIPTSNNIVQFYHDFFQGTIGGRFDGALPEKLVYEDIINIQNNMEMIDFTSSLSGYLFGIKIGLIKQVNFIISRGHLMADAGEFRFNTDYTIVQGNGKCWLLNRFTRFIERKLNPVELEVLKGYISARGVVCTHSQDKIEELQYKKILLSK
;
A
#
# COMPACT_ATOMS: atom_id res chain seq x y z
N MET A 1 0.86 14.61 19.09
CA MET A 1 2.17 14.28 18.49
C MET A 1 2.21 14.93 17.12
N LYS A 2 3.33 15.56 16.77
CA LYS A 2 3.48 16.25 15.49
C LYS A 2 3.99 15.28 14.43
N ILE A 3 3.29 15.16 13.32
CA ILE A 3 3.66 14.29 12.20
C ILE A 3 3.96 15.16 10.99
N TYR A 4 5.13 14.95 10.39
CA TYR A 4 5.42 15.46 9.06
C TYR A 4 5.08 14.39 8.03
N LEU A 5 4.02 14.60 7.24
CA LEU A 5 3.54 13.66 6.23
C LEU A 5 3.92 14.16 4.83
N THR A 6 4.69 13.36 4.10
CA THR A 6 5.20 13.72 2.77
C THR A 6 4.96 12.61 1.74
N THR A 7 4.87 13.00 0.47
CA THR A 7 4.82 12.08 -0.68
C THR A 7 6.06 12.29 -1.52
N THR A 8 6.75 11.20 -1.86
CA THR A 8 8.04 11.25 -2.57
C THR A 8 7.96 10.64 -3.97
N SER A 9 6.83 10.04 -4.32
CA SER A 9 6.57 9.46 -5.63
C SER A 9 5.60 10.33 -6.43
N VAL A 10 5.92 10.53 -7.71
CA VAL A 10 5.07 11.24 -8.69
C VAL A 10 3.96 10.37 -9.26
N GLN A 11 3.93 9.06 -8.94
CA GLN A 11 2.88 8.18 -9.46
C GLN A 11 1.53 8.47 -8.79
N ALA A 12 0.46 8.44 -9.58
CA ALA A 12 -0.90 8.75 -9.13
C ALA A 12 -1.37 7.92 -7.92
N LYS A 13 -1.03 6.62 -7.88
CA LYS A 13 -1.38 5.73 -6.76
C LYS A 13 -0.82 6.21 -5.41
N TYR A 14 0.38 6.78 -5.38
CA TYR A 14 0.96 7.34 -4.15
C TYR A 14 0.29 8.64 -3.74
N SER A 15 -0.18 9.44 -4.70
CA SER A 15 -0.98 10.63 -4.41
C SER A 15 -2.31 10.24 -3.75
N MET A 16 -2.99 9.23 -4.28
CA MET A 16 -4.24 8.70 -3.71
C MET A 16 -4.02 8.10 -2.30
N LEU A 17 -2.93 7.35 -2.12
CA LEU A 17 -2.54 6.82 -0.81
C LEU A 17 -2.21 7.93 0.18
N TYR A 18 -1.48 8.96 -0.24
CA TYR A 18 -1.16 10.13 0.57
C TYR A 18 -2.43 10.81 1.08
N THR A 19 -3.39 11.09 0.19
CA THR A 19 -4.68 11.68 0.59
C THR A 19 -5.40 10.84 1.63
N SER A 20 -5.41 9.52 1.45
CA SER A 20 -6.11 8.61 2.35
C SER A 20 -5.44 8.53 3.73
N VAL A 21 -4.10 8.45 3.77
CA VAL A 21 -3.31 8.48 5.02
C VAL A 21 -3.45 9.83 5.71
N TYR A 22 -3.40 10.93 4.96
CA TYR A 22 -3.62 12.29 5.48
C TYR A 22 -4.98 12.39 6.17
N GLN A 23 -6.06 11.95 5.52
CA GLN A 23 -7.42 11.98 6.08
C GLN A 23 -7.54 11.13 7.35
N ILE A 24 -6.88 9.97 7.39
CA ILE A 24 -6.89 9.10 8.58
C ILE A 24 -6.22 9.79 9.77
N PHE A 25 -5.06 10.41 9.55
CA PHE A 25 -4.33 11.09 10.62
C PHE A 25 -4.95 12.43 11.00
N SER A 26 -5.46 13.21 10.05
CA SER A 26 -6.08 14.51 10.32
C SER A 26 -7.38 14.40 11.11
N LYS A 27 -8.10 13.27 10.98
CA LYS A 27 -9.31 12.98 11.75
C LYS A 27 -9.01 12.46 13.16
N GLU A 28 -7.74 12.21 13.50
CA GLU A 28 -7.34 11.66 14.78
C GLU A 28 -6.81 12.77 15.70
N ASN A 29 -7.50 13.04 16.80
CA ASN A 29 -7.13 14.12 17.74
C ASN A 29 -5.73 13.97 18.36
N ALA A 30 -5.13 12.78 18.29
CA ALA A 30 -3.80 12.51 18.82
C ALA A 30 -2.67 13.08 17.94
N PHE A 31 -2.95 13.38 16.67
CA PHE A 31 -1.96 13.78 15.67
C PHE A 31 -2.20 15.20 15.16
N GLU A 32 -1.11 15.97 15.09
CA GLU A 32 -1.06 17.29 14.46
C GLU A 32 -0.17 17.15 13.22
N ILE A 33 -0.74 17.32 12.02
CA ILE A 33 0.04 17.29 10.79
C ILE A 33 0.69 18.66 10.61
N ILE A 34 2.01 18.67 10.43
CA ILE A 34 2.81 19.89 10.25
C ILE A 34 3.59 19.85 8.95
N ASP A 35 3.91 21.03 8.40
CA ASP A 35 4.62 21.18 7.13
C ASP A 35 6.15 21.28 7.30
N VAL A 36 6.64 21.38 8.54
CA VAL A 36 8.06 21.57 8.85
C VAL A 36 8.67 20.28 9.42
N CYS A 37 9.56 19.63 8.66
CA CYS A 37 10.21 18.37 9.04
C CYS A 37 10.88 18.42 10.43
N ASN A 38 11.54 19.54 10.77
CA ASN A 38 12.37 19.66 11.97
C ASN A 38 11.57 19.61 13.28
N ASP A 39 10.33 20.09 13.26
CA ASP A 39 9.48 20.19 14.45
C ASP A 39 8.62 18.94 14.67
N ALA A 40 8.76 17.93 13.79
CA ALA A 40 7.96 16.72 13.83
C ALA A 40 8.50 15.75 14.88
N ASP A 41 7.61 15.01 15.54
CA ASP A 41 7.96 13.85 16.37
C ASP A 41 8.24 12.62 15.50
N CYS A 42 7.58 12.53 14.33
CA CYS A 42 7.74 11.45 13.37
C CYS A 42 7.54 11.93 11.93
N ILE A 43 8.32 11.34 11.03
CA ILE A 43 8.22 11.54 9.59
C ILE A 43 7.50 10.35 8.99
N VAL A 44 6.37 10.61 8.32
CA VAL A 44 5.67 9.60 7.54
C VAL A 44 5.92 9.88 6.06
N SER A 45 6.62 8.96 5.39
CA SER A 45 6.85 9.02 3.94
C SER A 45 5.92 8.07 3.20
N VAL A 46 5.18 8.61 2.24
CA VAL A 46 4.39 7.84 1.27
C VAL A 46 5.20 7.75 -0.03
N GLY A 47 5.87 6.62 -0.23
CA GLY A 47 6.88 6.44 -1.27
C GLY A 47 8.27 6.17 -0.69
N ASP A 48 9.30 6.46 -1.49
CA ASP A 48 10.69 6.30 -1.08
C ASP A 48 11.17 7.35 -0.06
N ILE A 49 12.43 7.27 0.33
CA ILE A 49 13.09 8.20 1.24
C ILE A 49 13.93 9.19 0.42
N THR A 50 13.71 10.48 0.63
CA THR A 50 14.54 11.55 0.04
C THR A 50 15.74 11.87 0.92
N ASN A 51 16.76 12.52 0.34
CA ASN A 51 17.92 13.00 1.10
C ASN A 51 17.52 13.91 2.26
N GLU A 52 16.48 14.74 2.10
CA GLU A 52 15.94 15.59 3.17
C GLU A 52 15.45 14.76 4.37
N ILE A 53 14.74 13.66 4.13
CA ILE A 53 14.28 12.75 5.20
C ILE A 53 15.47 12.08 5.88
N VAL A 54 16.47 11.66 5.12
CA VAL A 54 17.71 11.07 5.64
C VAL A 54 18.46 12.07 6.54
N GLU A 55 18.62 13.31 6.08
CA GLU A 55 19.25 14.39 6.85
C GLU A 55 18.46 14.70 8.13
N CYS A 56 17.12 14.81 8.04
CA CYS A 56 16.26 15.01 9.20
C CYS A 56 16.44 13.87 10.23
N LYS A 57 16.43 12.60 9.77
CA LYS A 57 16.62 11.45 10.65
C LYS A 57 18.00 11.47 11.32
N GLN A 58 19.06 11.71 10.56
CA GLN A 58 20.42 11.70 11.10
C GLN A 58 20.67 12.85 12.08
N LYS A 59 20.18 14.05 11.76
CA LYS A 59 20.41 15.26 12.55
C LYS A 59 19.52 15.34 13.80
N TYR A 60 18.26 14.96 13.68
CA TYR A 60 17.25 15.13 14.73
C TYR A 60 16.82 13.81 15.40
N LYS A 61 17.42 12.67 15.00
CA LYS A 61 17.12 11.32 15.52
C LYS A 61 15.60 11.00 15.54
N LYS A 62 14.88 11.44 14.49
CA LYS A 62 13.42 11.26 14.39
C LYS A 62 13.05 9.90 13.83
N ALA A 63 11.91 9.38 14.26
CA ALA A 63 11.37 8.14 13.73
C ALA A 63 10.83 8.36 12.30
N VAL A 64 11.15 7.43 11.40
CA VAL A 64 10.72 7.44 10.00
C VAL A 64 9.83 6.22 9.73
N VAL A 65 8.57 6.46 9.40
CA VAL A 65 7.61 5.46 8.96
C VAL A 65 7.39 5.60 7.46
N ARG A 66 7.46 4.48 6.74
CA ARG A 66 7.35 4.45 5.28
C ARG A 66 6.16 3.63 4.82
N PHE A 67 5.45 4.10 3.80
CA PHE A 67 4.39 3.36 3.10
C PHE A 67 4.84 3.08 1.66
N LEU A 68 4.86 1.82 1.26
CA LEU A 68 5.21 1.38 -0.10
C LEU A 68 4.17 0.42 -0.64
N PHE A 69 3.85 0.56 -1.93
CA PHE A 69 3.04 -0.44 -2.61
C PHE A 69 3.84 -1.72 -2.84
N ARG A 70 3.15 -2.85 -2.71
CA ARG A 70 3.74 -4.16 -2.94
C ARG A 70 4.16 -4.35 -4.40
N SER A 71 3.43 -3.76 -5.34
CA SER A 71 3.78 -3.76 -6.77
C SER A 71 5.14 -3.11 -7.07
N ASP A 72 5.62 -2.18 -6.25
CA ASP A 72 6.89 -1.46 -6.49
C ASP A 72 8.07 -2.02 -5.71
N ILE A 73 7.92 -3.15 -5.02
CA ILE A 73 8.97 -3.70 -4.14
C ILE A 73 10.33 -3.90 -4.83
N SER A 74 10.33 -4.19 -6.13
CA SER A 74 11.54 -4.34 -6.93
C SER A 74 12.33 -3.05 -7.08
N GLN A 75 11.65 -1.89 -7.12
CA GLN A 75 12.28 -0.58 -7.23
C GLN A 75 13.03 -0.22 -5.94
N TYR A 76 12.54 -0.71 -4.81
CA TYR A 76 13.03 -0.32 -3.48
C TYR A 76 13.93 -1.37 -2.82
N PHE A 77 14.33 -2.43 -3.53
CA PHE A 77 15.15 -3.51 -3.00
C PHE A 77 16.52 -3.04 -2.49
N TYR A 78 17.07 -1.98 -3.08
CA TYR A 78 18.38 -1.41 -2.72
C TYR A 78 18.31 -0.30 -1.68
N THR A 79 17.12 0.05 -1.17
CA THR A 79 17.00 1.12 -0.18
C THR A 79 17.66 0.70 1.12
N ASP A 80 18.50 1.56 1.68
CA ASP A 80 19.12 1.32 2.98
C ASP A 80 18.05 1.26 4.08
N VAL A 81 17.86 0.04 4.60
CA VAL A 81 16.85 -0.30 5.60
C VAL A 81 17.09 0.41 6.93
N THR A 82 18.33 0.84 7.21
CA THR A 82 18.66 1.56 8.45
C THR A 82 18.02 2.95 8.49
N GLN A 83 17.74 3.55 7.32
CA GLN A 83 17.15 4.88 7.22
C GLN A 83 15.65 4.91 7.52
N VAL A 84 14.96 3.77 7.52
CA VAL A 84 13.53 3.66 7.88
C VAL A 84 13.42 3.03 9.24
N ASP A 85 12.45 3.37 10.09
CA ASP A 85 12.21 2.65 11.36
C ASP A 85 11.13 1.59 11.20
N TYR A 86 10.10 1.87 10.38
CA TYR A 86 9.05 0.91 10.07
C TYR A 86 8.52 1.06 8.64
N THR A 87 8.23 -0.04 7.95
CA THR A 87 7.63 -0.03 6.61
C THR A 87 6.27 -0.73 6.59
N PHE A 88 5.24 -0.01 6.17
CA PHE A 88 3.94 -0.58 5.79
C PHE A 88 3.94 -0.93 4.30
N TRP A 89 3.73 -2.22 4.01
CA TRP A 89 3.54 -2.74 2.67
C TRP A 89 2.07 -2.73 2.32
N VAL A 90 1.68 -1.79 1.46
CA VAL A 90 0.32 -1.61 0.99
C VAL A 90 0.02 -2.65 -0.08
N CYS A 91 -0.92 -3.54 0.20
CA CYS A 91 -1.32 -4.65 -0.66
C CYS A 91 -2.22 -4.16 -1.80
N ASP A 92 -1.62 -3.65 -2.88
CA ASP A 92 -2.28 -3.39 -4.17
C ASP A 92 -2.19 -4.57 -5.14
N LEU A 93 -1.39 -5.58 -4.79
CA LEU A 93 -1.09 -6.74 -5.62
C LEU A 93 -1.18 -8.05 -4.85
N ASP A 94 -2.00 -8.99 -5.33
CA ASP A 94 -2.14 -10.33 -4.78
C ASP A 94 -1.14 -11.33 -5.39
N ILE A 95 0.15 -10.97 -5.42
CA ILE A 95 1.21 -11.92 -5.79
C ILE A 95 2.11 -12.14 -4.61
N ASN A 96 2.34 -13.40 -4.27
CA ASN A 96 3.36 -13.81 -3.30
C ASN A 96 4.77 -13.55 -3.85
N ILE A 97 5.17 -12.29 -3.81
CA ILE A 97 6.56 -11.91 -4.00
C ILE A 97 7.34 -12.49 -2.81
N LEU A 98 8.30 -13.37 -3.11
CA LEU A 98 9.22 -13.99 -2.15
C LEU A 98 10.25 -12.96 -1.65
N CYS A 99 9.77 -11.80 -1.19
CA CYS A 99 10.57 -10.87 -0.42
C CYS A 99 10.33 -11.19 1.05
N PRO A 100 11.38 -11.54 1.81
CA PRO A 100 11.20 -11.82 3.22
C PRO A 100 10.86 -10.51 3.96
N TYR A 101 9.81 -10.55 4.78
CA TYR A 101 9.39 -9.40 5.58
C TYR A 101 10.32 -9.25 6.77
N GLN A 102 10.87 -8.04 6.93
CA GLN A 102 11.68 -7.69 8.09
C GLN A 102 10.79 -7.55 9.32
N GLN A 103 11.34 -7.75 10.52
CA GLN A 103 10.60 -7.52 11.77
C GLN A 103 10.10 -6.06 11.92
N THR A 104 10.68 -5.14 11.16
CA THR A 104 10.27 -3.73 11.10
C THR A 104 9.35 -3.43 9.92
N SER A 105 8.57 -4.43 9.47
CA SER A 105 7.62 -4.25 8.39
C SER A 105 6.34 -5.07 8.58
N GLU A 106 5.24 -4.56 8.02
CA GLU A 106 3.92 -5.18 8.12
C GLU A 106 3.12 -4.94 6.84
N LYS A 107 2.23 -5.89 6.50
CA LYS A 107 1.31 -5.74 5.38
C LYS A 107 0.03 -5.06 5.83
N ILE A 108 -0.48 -4.15 5.01
CA ILE A 108 -1.78 -3.52 5.21
C ILE A 108 -2.57 -3.54 3.91
N ALA A 109 -3.90 -3.69 4.01
CA ALA A 109 -4.77 -3.37 2.88
C ALA A 109 -4.75 -1.85 2.63
N VAL A 110 -5.11 -1.42 1.41
CA VAL A 110 -5.05 -0.01 1.01
C VAL A 110 -5.95 0.84 1.90
N PRO A 111 -5.42 1.64 2.84
CA PRO A 111 -6.26 2.39 3.76
C PRO A 111 -6.99 3.48 2.96
N PHE A 112 -8.24 3.25 2.61
CA PHE A 112 -9.03 4.13 1.72
C PHE A 112 -10.18 4.74 2.49
N ASP A 113 -10.45 6.02 2.24
CA ASP A 113 -11.56 6.73 2.88
C ASP A 113 -12.76 6.79 1.93
N PHE A 114 -13.84 6.11 2.31
CA PHE A 114 -15.10 6.15 1.57
C PHE A 114 -15.97 7.37 1.92
N SER A 115 -15.56 8.24 2.84
CA SER A 115 -16.32 9.45 3.11
C SER A 115 -16.33 10.37 1.88
N LEU A 116 -17.53 10.80 1.50
CA LEU A 116 -17.70 11.80 0.46
C LEU A 116 -17.11 13.11 0.97
N THR A 117 -16.07 13.61 0.30
CA THR A 117 -15.65 15.01 0.45
C THR A 117 -16.82 15.89 0.00
N ASN A 118 -17.18 16.90 0.79
CA ASN A 118 -18.30 17.81 0.53
C ASN A 118 -18.21 18.55 -0.82
N ASP A 119 -17.10 18.42 -1.55
CA ASP A 119 -16.96 18.91 -2.90
C ASP A 119 -17.82 18.12 -3.89
N ARG A 120 -18.95 18.75 -4.18
CA ARG A 120 -19.87 18.51 -5.30
C ARG A 120 -20.66 17.21 -5.15
N LYS A 121 -21.90 17.32 -4.64
CA LYS A 121 -22.96 16.38 -5.03
C LYS A 121 -23.00 16.32 -6.56
N CYS A 122 -22.98 15.11 -7.10
CA CYS A 122 -22.92 14.84 -8.53
C CYS A 122 -24.31 15.09 -9.15
N ASP A 123 -24.69 16.35 -9.31
CA ASP A 123 -25.92 16.74 -10.01
C ASP A 123 -25.71 16.88 -11.54
N SER A 124 -24.51 16.57 -12.05
CA SER A 124 -24.24 16.54 -13.49
C SER A 124 -24.71 15.22 -14.10
N THR A 125 -25.52 15.31 -15.15
CA THR A 125 -25.87 14.18 -16.00
C THR A 125 -24.61 13.44 -16.46
N PRO A 126 -24.57 12.11 -16.38
CA PRO A 126 -23.39 11.32 -16.73
C PRO A 126 -22.99 11.53 -18.19
N GLU A 127 -21.70 11.75 -18.42
CA GLU A 127 -21.10 11.95 -19.75
C GLU A 127 -20.84 10.62 -20.46
N PHE A 128 -20.56 9.56 -19.70
CA PHE A 128 -20.28 8.22 -20.23
C PHE A 128 -21.21 7.20 -19.58
N ASP A 129 -21.55 6.16 -20.34
CA ASP A 129 -22.34 5.05 -19.81
C ASP A 129 -21.43 4.12 -19.01
N ILE A 130 -20.24 3.82 -19.52
CA ILE A 130 -19.27 2.92 -18.87
C ILE A 130 -17.91 3.59 -18.80
N TYR A 131 -17.28 3.55 -17.62
CA TYR A 131 -15.84 3.80 -17.49
C TYR A 131 -15.09 2.49 -17.24
N VAL A 132 -14.05 2.24 -18.02
CA VAL A 132 -13.24 1.02 -17.96
C VAL A 132 -11.82 1.35 -17.52
N ASN A 133 -11.38 0.78 -16.41
CA ASN A 133 -10.01 0.89 -15.93
C ASN A 133 -9.57 -0.39 -15.25
N THR A 134 -8.80 -1.22 -15.97
CA THR A 134 -8.35 -2.53 -15.50
C THR A 134 -7.17 -2.46 -14.53
N GLY A 135 -6.61 -1.27 -14.26
CA GLY A 135 -5.65 -1.02 -13.18
C GLY A 135 -4.40 -1.91 -13.20
N GLU A 136 -4.00 -2.38 -14.38
CA GLU A 136 -2.96 -3.41 -14.53
C GLU A 136 -1.56 -2.83 -14.22
N PHE A 137 -0.79 -3.56 -13.42
CA PHE A 137 0.52 -3.15 -12.90
C PHE A 137 1.68 -3.85 -13.60
N LEU A 138 1.49 -5.12 -14.01
CA LEU A 138 2.55 -5.97 -14.56
C LEU A 138 2.55 -6.00 -16.08
N TYR A 139 1.39 -6.24 -16.69
CA TYR A 139 1.21 -6.18 -18.15
C TYR A 139 0.09 -5.22 -18.47
N ALA A 140 0.48 -4.01 -18.90
CA ALA A 140 -0.47 -2.97 -19.26
C ALA A 140 -1.46 -3.48 -20.32
N ASP A 141 -2.74 -3.26 -20.05
CA ASP A 141 -3.88 -3.50 -20.94
C ASP A 141 -4.14 -4.97 -21.37
N SER A 142 -3.57 -5.98 -20.69
CA SER A 142 -3.83 -7.39 -21.02
C SER A 142 -5.31 -7.78 -20.82
N ALA A 143 -5.87 -7.44 -19.67
CA ALA A 143 -7.28 -7.64 -19.33
C ALA A 143 -8.17 -6.76 -20.22
N LEU A 144 -7.76 -5.51 -20.49
CA LEU A 144 -8.48 -4.62 -21.37
C LEU A 144 -8.62 -5.22 -22.78
N PHE A 145 -7.53 -5.74 -23.34
CA PHE A 145 -7.52 -6.38 -24.65
C PHE A 145 -8.50 -7.55 -24.74
N LYS A 146 -8.59 -8.36 -23.67
CA LYS A 146 -9.52 -9.50 -23.58
C LYS A 146 -10.99 -9.09 -23.58
N ILE A 147 -11.35 -7.94 -22.99
CA ILE A 147 -12.73 -7.45 -22.96
C ILE A 147 -13.07 -6.49 -24.10
N LEU A 148 -12.08 -5.98 -24.82
CA LEU A 148 -12.25 -4.97 -25.88
C LEU A 148 -13.26 -5.40 -26.95
N ARG A 149 -13.24 -6.68 -27.33
CA ARG A 149 -14.21 -7.23 -28.30
C ARG A 149 -15.65 -7.09 -27.79
N THR A 150 -15.90 -7.32 -26.51
CA THR A 150 -17.21 -7.13 -25.90
C THR A 150 -17.59 -5.65 -25.90
N LEU A 151 -16.68 -4.76 -25.52
CA LEU A 151 -16.91 -3.31 -25.50
C LEU A 151 -17.24 -2.78 -26.91
N ASN A 152 -16.54 -3.26 -27.94
CA ASN A 152 -16.79 -2.90 -29.34
C ASN A 152 -18.18 -3.30 -29.84
N ARG A 153 -18.78 -4.35 -29.27
CA ARG A 153 -20.14 -4.78 -29.64
C ARG A 153 -21.23 -3.88 -29.05
N LEU A 154 -20.91 -3.10 -28.02
CA LEU A 154 -21.83 -2.20 -27.32
C LEU A 154 -21.87 -0.82 -27.99
N THR A 155 -22.11 -0.78 -29.30
CA THR A 155 -22.04 0.45 -30.11
C THR A 155 -23.04 1.53 -29.73
N HIS A 156 -24.07 1.18 -28.97
CA HIS A 156 -25.09 2.10 -28.45
C HIS A 156 -24.65 2.82 -27.15
N LEU A 157 -23.53 2.41 -26.55
CA LEU A 157 -23.01 2.97 -25.29
C LEU A 157 -21.76 3.80 -25.53
N ARG A 158 -21.67 4.93 -24.83
CA ARG A 158 -20.47 5.76 -24.74
C ARG A 158 -19.55 5.20 -23.66
N ILE A 159 -18.42 4.68 -24.07
CA ILE A 159 -17.47 3.98 -23.19
C ILE A 159 -16.20 4.81 -23.09
N ASP A 160 -15.77 5.12 -21.89
CA ASP A 160 -14.49 5.75 -21.61
C ASP A 160 -13.50 4.71 -21.06
N VAL A 161 -12.31 4.64 -21.62
CA VAL A 161 -11.31 3.60 -21.34
C VAL A 161 -10.00 4.25 -20.94
N CYS A 162 -9.54 3.90 -19.75
CA CYS A 162 -8.20 4.23 -19.27
C CYS A 162 -7.16 3.33 -19.96
N SER A 163 -6.36 3.88 -20.86
CA SER A 163 -5.21 3.18 -21.43
C SER A 163 -4.14 4.14 -21.92
N LYS A 164 -2.87 3.76 -21.75
CA LYS A 164 -1.70 4.48 -22.31
C LYS A 164 -1.27 3.92 -23.66
N ASN A 165 -1.84 2.80 -24.08
CA ASN A 165 -1.39 2.07 -25.27
C ASN A 165 -2.11 2.57 -26.53
N GLU A 166 -1.41 3.39 -27.32
CA GLU A 166 -1.91 3.91 -28.60
C GLU A 166 -2.32 2.81 -29.58
N SER A 167 -1.77 1.60 -29.47
CA SER A 167 -2.13 0.49 -30.37
C SER A 167 -3.60 0.07 -30.23
N ILE A 168 -4.16 0.21 -29.03
CA ILE A 168 -5.55 -0.17 -28.74
C ILE A 168 -6.53 0.78 -29.44
N LYS A 169 -6.12 2.02 -29.68
CA LYS A 169 -6.92 3.02 -30.40
C LYS A 169 -7.31 2.58 -31.81
N HIS A 170 -6.48 1.78 -32.48
CA HIS A 170 -6.77 1.25 -33.80
C HIS A 170 -7.76 0.07 -33.80
N LEU A 171 -7.95 -0.56 -32.64
CA LEU A 171 -8.86 -1.70 -32.45
C LEU A 171 -10.20 -1.29 -31.86
N ALA A 172 -10.30 -0.06 -31.35
CA ALA A 172 -11.48 0.47 -30.70
C ALA A 172 -12.46 1.10 -31.70
N ASN A 173 -13.76 0.87 -31.48
CA ASN A 173 -14.83 1.49 -32.24
C ASN A 173 -15.03 2.96 -31.82
N ALA A 174 -15.74 3.74 -32.65
CA ALA A 174 -15.98 5.16 -32.43
C ALA A 174 -16.77 5.50 -31.14
N ASN A 175 -17.47 4.51 -30.56
CA ASN A 175 -18.19 4.66 -29.30
C ASN A 175 -17.28 4.55 -28.06
N ILE A 176 -16.01 4.17 -28.26
CA ILE A 176 -15.00 4.03 -27.21
C ILE A 176 -14.04 5.22 -27.27
N HIS A 177 -13.99 5.99 -26.19
CA HIS A 177 -13.02 7.04 -25.96
C HIS A 177 -11.84 6.48 -25.16
N LEU A 178 -10.62 6.60 -25.69
CA LEU A 178 -9.42 6.19 -24.99
C LEU A 178 -8.68 7.42 -24.48
N SER A 179 -8.37 7.42 -23.19
CA SER A 179 -7.59 8.48 -22.56
C SER A 179 -6.71 7.91 -21.43
N ASP A 180 -5.59 8.56 -21.13
CA ASP A 180 -4.82 8.25 -19.93
C ASP A 180 -5.43 8.98 -18.73
N SER A 181 -6.33 8.29 -18.03
CA SER A 181 -7.00 8.80 -16.83
C SER A 181 -6.33 8.33 -15.53
N SER A 182 -5.10 7.79 -15.60
CA SER A 182 -4.43 7.19 -14.44
C SER A 182 -4.23 8.16 -13.26
N SER A 183 -4.10 9.46 -13.52
CA SER A 183 -4.00 10.50 -12.51
C SER A 183 -5.33 11.04 -12.00
N ASP A 184 -6.44 10.79 -12.70
CA ASP A 184 -7.74 11.41 -12.42
C ASP A 184 -8.91 10.40 -12.41
N ILE A 185 -8.63 9.21 -11.88
CA ILE A 185 -9.58 8.09 -11.87
C ILE A 185 -10.92 8.49 -11.23
N GLU A 186 -10.89 9.28 -10.14
CA GLU A 186 -12.10 9.69 -9.42
C GLU A 186 -13.05 10.53 -10.29
N ASN A 187 -12.54 11.52 -11.05
CA ASN A 187 -13.40 12.34 -11.91
C ASN A 187 -14.00 11.52 -13.06
N HIS A 188 -13.26 10.57 -13.63
CA HIS A 188 -13.78 9.68 -14.66
C HIS A 188 -14.89 8.77 -14.13
N VAL A 189 -14.71 8.20 -12.92
CA VAL A 189 -15.75 7.42 -12.23
C VAL A 189 -17.01 8.26 -11.97
N ARG A 190 -16.85 9.52 -11.55
CA ARG A 190 -17.99 10.41 -11.30
C ARG A 190 -18.82 10.68 -12.56
N ARG A 191 -18.16 10.87 -13.70
CA ARG A 191 -18.79 11.15 -15.01
C ARG A 191 -19.44 9.93 -15.66
N ALA A 192 -19.14 8.72 -15.20
CA ALA A 192 -19.71 7.48 -15.72
C ALA A 192 -20.99 7.05 -14.99
N GLN A 193 -21.84 6.27 -15.66
CA GLN A 193 -22.99 5.61 -15.01
C GLN A 193 -22.55 4.36 -14.26
N MET A 194 -21.66 3.55 -14.84
CA MET A 194 -21.10 2.34 -14.23
C MET A 194 -19.60 2.23 -14.47
N VAL A 195 -18.94 1.36 -13.70
CA VAL A 195 -17.49 1.14 -13.77
C VAL A 195 -17.18 -0.33 -14.05
N ILE A 196 -16.24 -0.61 -14.96
CA ILE A 196 -15.65 -1.93 -15.13
C ILE A 196 -14.17 -1.79 -14.82
N GLY A 197 -13.67 -2.44 -13.78
CA GLY A 197 -12.27 -2.23 -13.43
C GLY A 197 -11.76 -2.97 -12.23
N SER A 198 -10.58 -2.54 -11.79
CA SER A 198 -9.87 -3.07 -10.63
C SER A 198 -9.33 -1.93 -9.74
N GLY A 199 -8.87 -2.29 -8.53
CA GLY A 199 -8.16 -1.38 -7.63
C GLY A 199 -8.91 -0.07 -7.35
N TYR A 200 -8.22 1.06 -7.55
CA TYR A 200 -8.75 2.40 -7.25
C TYR A 200 -10.02 2.74 -8.03
N ALA A 201 -10.19 2.27 -9.27
CA ALA A 201 -11.41 2.54 -10.03
C ALA A 201 -12.65 1.97 -9.33
N VAL A 202 -12.53 0.76 -8.77
CA VAL A 202 -13.59 0.12 -7.98
C VAL A 202 -13.78 0.81 -6.63
N LEU A 203 -12.70 1.20 -5.95
CA LEU A 203 -12.80 1.94 -4.69
C LEU A 203 -13.56 3.26 -4.85
N PHE A 204 -13.27 4.01 -5.91
CA PHE A 204 -14.02 5.23 -6.23
C PHE A 204 -15.46 4.93 -6.66
N ALA A 205 -15.72 3.82 -7.37
CA ALA A 205 -17.08 3.41 -7.72
C ALA A 205 -17.92 3.18 -6.45
N ILE A 206 -17.36 2.48 -5.45
CA ILE A 206 -18.00 2.28 -4.14
C ILE A 206 -18.23 3.62 -3.44
N LYS A 207 -17.21 4.50 -3.38
CA LYS A 207 -17.30 5.83 -2.77
C LYS A 207 -18.43 6.69 -3.36
N HIS A 208 -18.62 6.63 -4.68
CA HIS A 208 -19.63 7.42 -5.40
C HIS A 208 -20.95 6.66 -5.64
N HIS A 209 -21.14 5.51 -5.00
CA HIS A 209 -22.32 4.65 -5.16
C HIS A 209 -22.65 4.35 -6.64
N LYS A 210 -21.63 4.02 -7.42
CA LYS A 210 -21.76 3.60 -8.83
C LYS A 210 -21.78 2.08 -8.93
N PRO A 211 -22.65 1.46 -9.74
CA PRO A 211 -22.57 0.04 -10.02
C PRO A 211 -21.25 -0.30 -10.70
N PHE A 212 -20.70 -1.46 -10.40
CA PHE A 212 -19.40 -1.86 -10.94
C PHE A 212 -19.25 -3.36 -11.16
N ILE A 213 -18.37 -3.71 -12.09
CA ILE A 213 -17.95 -5.08 -12.39
C ILE A 213 -16.44 -5.17 -12.14
N VAL A 214 -16.01 -6.18 -11.39
CA VAL A 214 -14.60 -6.40 -11.08
C VAL A 214 -13.93 -7.15 -12.24
N VAL A 215 -12.96 -6.49 -12.88
CA VAL A 215 -12.15 -7.03 -13.98
C VAL A 215 -10.72 -6.53 -13.85
N GLY A 216 -9.74 -7.44 -13.82
CA GLY A 216 -8.33 -7.08 -13.72
C GLY A 216 -7.40 -8.20 -14.13
N GLU A 217 -6.13 -8.10 -13.73
CA GLU A 217 -5.04 -9.03 -14.10
C GLU A 217 -5.30 -10.49 -13.70
N ARG A 218 -6.21 -10.75 -12.73
CA ARG A 218 -6.56 -12.11 -12.29
C ARG A 218 -7.82 -12.67 -12.95
N GLY A 219 -8.34 -11.99 -13.96
CA GLY A 219 -9.51 -12.42 -14.73
C GLY A 219 -10.82 -11.81 -14.25
N TYR A 220 -11.92 -12.51 -14.54
CA TYR A 220 -13.28 -12.02 -14.31
C TYR A 220 -13.73 -12.17 -12.85
N GLY A 221 -13.91 -11.07 -12.12
CA GLY A 221 -14.45 -11.07 -10.76
C GLY A 221 -15.99 -10.99 -10.70
N GLY A 222 -16.63 -10.43 -11.74
CA GLY A 222 -18.08 -10.24 -11.79
C GLY A 222 -18.58 -9.12 -10.87
N ILE A 223 -19.89 -9.09 -10.62
CA ILE A 223 -20.52 -8.13 -9.72
C ILE A 223 -20.38 -8.65 -8.27
N PRO A 224 -19.75 -7.89 -7.35
CA PRO A 224 -19.63 -8.32 -5.96
C PRO A 224 -20.96 -8.41 -5.24
N THR A 225 -20.95 -9.16 -4.13
CA THR A 225 -22.07 -9.33 -3.20
C THR A 225 -21.63 -8.93 -1.80
N SER A 226 -22.57 -8.67 -0.90
CA SER A 226 -22.25 -8.31 0.49
C SER A 226 -21.40 -9.37 1.20
N ASN A 227 -21.48 -10.63 0.75
CA ASN A 227 -20.74 -11.75 1.35
C ASN A 227 -19.26 -11.81 0.92
N ASN A 228 -18.91 -11.25 -0.24
CA ASN A 228 -17.56 -11.40 -0.80
C ASN A 228 -16.79 -10.07 -0.93
N ILE A 229 -17.44 -8.93 -0.69
CA ILE A 229 -16.84 -7.61 -0.88
C ILE A 229 -15.57 -7.39 -0.04
N VAL A 230 -15.53 -7.89 1.20
CA VAL A 230 -14.34 -7.77 2.07
C VAL A 230 -13.17 -8.57 1.51
N GLN A 231 -13.43 -9.74 0.93
CA GLN A 231 -12.40 -10.55 0.29
C GLN A 231 -11.89 -9.89 -0.99
N PHE A 232 -12.77 -9.33 -1.81
CA PHE A 232 -12.36 -8.53 -2.96
C PHE A 232 -11.51 -7.32 -2.56
N TYR A 233 -11.86 -6.66 -1.45
CA TYR A 233 -11.08 -5.54 -0.93
C TYR A 233 -9.68 -5.95 -0.47
N HIS A 234 -9.56 -7.11 0.20
CA HIS A 234 -8.26 -7.71 0.56
C HIS A 234 -7.36 -7.95 -0.66
N ASP A 235 -7.96 -8.41 -1.76
CA ASP A 235 -7.28 -8.72 -3.02
C ASP A 235 -7.24 -7.49 -3.96
N PHE A 236 -7.50 -6.28 -3.44
CA PHE A 236 -7.52 -5.01 -4.17
C PHE A 236 -8.33 -5.04 -5.48
N PHE A 237 -9.42 -5.81 -5.51
CA PHE A 237 -10.32 -5.97 -6.65
C PHE A 237 -9.61 -6.39 -7.95
N GLN A 238 -8.58 -7.22 -7.88
CA GLN A 238 -7.74 -7.58 -9.04
C GLN A 238 -8.38 -8.53 -10.07
N GLY A 239 -9.64 -8.92 -9.90
CA GLY A 239 -10.32 -9.91 -10.74
C GLY A 239 -10.94 -11.02 -9.89
N THR A 240 -10.90 -12.26 -10.36
CA THR A 240 -11.42 -13.41 -9.60
C THR A 240 -10.68 -13.58 -8.26
N ILE A 241 -11.42 -13.74 -7.16
CA ILE A 241 -10.86 -14.06 -5.83
C ILE A 241 -10.02 -15.33 -5.92
N GLY A 242 -8.76 -15.28 -5.50
CA GLY A 242 -7.82 -16.40 -5.62
C GLY A 242 -7.56 -16.85 -7.07
N GLY A 243 -7.94 -16.04 -8.07
CA GLY A 243 -7.74 -16.31 -9.49
C GLY A 243 -6.26 -16.45 -9.82
N ARG A 244 -5.93 -16.92 -11.02
CA ARG A 244 -4.53 -16.93 -11.49
C ARG A 244 -4.22 -15.64 -12.20
N PHE A 245 -2.95 -15.24 -12.18
CA PHE A 245 -2.48 -14.17 -13.04
C PHE A 245 -2.76 -14.51 -14.51
N ASP A 246 -3.17 -13.51 -15.28
CA ASP A 246 -3.71 -13.64 -16.64
C ASP A 246 -4.94 -14.57 -16.73
N GLY A 247 -5.79 -14.50 -15.71
CA GLY A 247 -7.00 -15.33 -15.59
C GLY A 247 -7.97 -15.18 -16.77
N ALA A 248 -8.92 -16.11 -16.84
CA ALA A 248 -9.93 -16.12 -17.89
C ALA A 248 -10.88 -14.91 -17.77
N LEU A 249 -11.22 -14.31 -18.91
CA LEU A 249 -12.20 -13.24 -19.05
C LEU A 249 -13.28 -13.68 -20.06
N PRO A 250 -14.34 -14.39 -19.61
CA PRO A 250 -15.37 -14.88 -20.50
C PRO A 250 -16.23 -13.72 -21.03
N GLU A 251 -16.11 -13.42 -22.33
CA GLU A 251 -16.84 -12.31 -22.99
C GLU A 251 -18.34 -12.30 -22.72
N LYS A 252 -18.95 -13.50 -22.69
CA LYS A 252 -20.39 -13.67 -22.46
C LYS A 252 -20.82 -13.21 -21.06
N LEU A 253 -20.05 -13.54 -20.03
CA LEU A 253 -20.37 -13.14 -18.65
C LEU A 253 -20.25 -11.63 -18.46
N VAL A 254 -19.19 -11.03 -19.02
CA VAL A 254 -19.01 -9.57 -19.02
C VAL A 254 -20.21 -8.88 -19.66
N TYR A 255 -20.66 -9.38 -20.82
CA TYR A 255 -21.81 -8.83 -21.53
C TYR A 255 -23.12 -8.97 -20.75
N GLU A 256 -23.37 -10.14 -20.16
CA GLU A 256 -24.56 -10.40 -19.36
C GLU A 256 -24.62 -9.48 -18.13
N ASP A 257 -23.50 -9.29 -17.43
CA ASP A 257 -23.46 -8.43 -16.24
C ASP A 257 -23.61 -6.94 -16.57
N ILE A 258 -23.11 -6.48 -17.72
CA ILE A 258 -23.38 -5.12 -18.21
C ILE A 258 -24.88 -4.91 -18.43
N ILE A 259 -25.54 -5.85 -19.09
CA ILE A 259 -26.99 -5.80 -19.33
C ILE A 259 -27.77 -5.86 -18.01
N ASN A 260 -27.35 -6.71 -17.07
CA ASN A 260 -27.98 -6.83 -15.76
C ASN A 260 -27.96 -5.50 -14.99
N ILE A 261 -26.83 -4.79 -15.02
CA ILE A 261 -26.70 -3.47 -14.40
C ILE A 261 -27.61 -2.44 -15.09
N GLN A 262 -27.67 -2.45 -16.43
CA GLN A 262 -28.52 -1.54 -17.20
C GLN A 262 -30.02 -1.76 -16.98
N ASN A 263 -30.45 -2.99 -16.76
CA ASN A 263 -31.85 -3.36 -16.54
C ASN A 263 -32.34 -3.09 -15.10
N ASN A 264 -31.72 -2.14 -14.39
CA ASN A 264 -32.03 -1.71 -13.02
C ASN A 264 -31.72 -2.75 -11.92
N MET A 265 -30.46 -3.13 -11.79
CA MET A 265 -29.99 -3.84 -10.60
C MET A 265 -30.14 -2.95 -9.34
N GLU A 266 -30.63 -3.52 -8.24
CA GLU A 266 -30.65 -2.82 -6.95
C GLU A 266 -29.22 -2.53 -6.49
N MET A 267 -28.96 -1.26 -6.19
CA MET A 267 -27.66 -0.81 -5.70
C MET A 267 -27.44 -1.25 -4.25
N ILE A 268 -26.46 -2.12 -4.04
CA ILE A 268 -26.03 -2.54 -2.71
C ILE A 268 -25.04 -1.51 -2.16
N ASP A 269 -25.29 -1.01 -0.95
CA ASP A 269 -24.33 -0.13 -0.27
C ASP A 269 -23.21 -0.94 0.40
N PHE A 270 -22.09 -1.07 -0.31
CA PHE A 270 -20.87 -1.71 0.19
C PHE A 270 -20.10 -0.87 1.20
N THR A 271 -20.37 0.43 1.28
CA THR A 271 -19.63 1.37 2.15
C THR A 271 -19.74 0.98 3.61
N SER A 272 -20.96 0.64 4.05
CA SER A 272 -21.25 0.17 5.41
C SER A 272 -20.42 -1.06 5.77
N SER A 273 -20.36 -2.06 4.89
CA SER A 273 -19.66 -3.33 5.11
C SER A 273 -18.14 -3.15 5.18
N LEU A 274 -17.57 -2.31 4.32
CA LEU A 274 -16.13 -2.03 4.31
C LEU A 274 -15.69 -1.07 5.41
N SER A 275 -16.57 -0.16 5.86
CA SER A 275 -16.24 0.82 6.92
C SER A 275 -15.84 0.14 8.24
N GLY A 276 -16.49 -0.95 8.62
CA GLY A 276 -16.16 -1.69 9.83
C GLY A 276 -14.79 -2.38 9.74
N TYR A 277 -14.47 -2.93 8.58
CA TYR A 277 -13.16 -3.52 8.31
C TYR A 277 -12.03 -2.47 8.32
N LEU A 278 -12.26 -1.34 7.63
CA LEU A 278 -11.36 -0.19 7.58
C LEU A 278 -11.08 0.42 8.95
N PHE A 279 -12.08 0.46 9.83
CA PHE A 279 -11.91 0.94 11.20
C PHE A 279 -10.86 0.12 11.96
N GLY A 280 -10.84 -1.20 11.76
CA GLY A 280 -9.81 -2.09 12.31
C GLY A 280 -8.41 -1.75 11.80
N ILE A 281 -8.27 -1.51 10.49
CA ILE A 281 -7.00 -1.10 9.86
C ILE A 281 -6.54 0.25 10.44
N LYS A 282 -7.44 1.23 10.53
CA LYS A 282 -7.15 2.55 11.08
C LYS A 282 -6.61 2.44 12.51
N ILE A 283 -7.27 1.68 13.38
CA ILE A 283 -6.82 1.49 14.77
C ILE A 283 -5.43 0.84 14.80
N GLY A 284 -5.21 -0.21 14.02
CA GLY A 284 -3.92 -0.91 13.95
C GLY A 284 -2.78 0.03 13.53
N LEU A 285 -3.02 0.81 12.47
CA LEU A 285 -2.06 1.77 11.93
C LEU A 285 -1.73 2.86 12.96
N ILE A 286 -2.74 3.46 13.60
CA ILE A 286 -2.54 4.50 14.64
C ILE A 286 -1.78 3.93 15.83
N LYS A 287 -2.16 2.74 16.32
CA LYS A 287 -1.50 2.08 17.44
C LYS A 287 -0.02 1.82 17.13
N GLN A 288 0.28 1.35 15.92
CA GLN A 288 1.63 1.05 15.50
C GLN A 288 2.48 2.32 15.34
N VAL A 289 1.93 3.38 14.75
CA VAL A 289 2.63 4.67 14.65
C VAL A 289 2.89 5.27 16.03
N ASN A 290 1.90 5.27 16.93
CA ASN A 290 2.07 5.73 18.32
C ASN A 290 3.16 4.95 19.04
N PHE A 291 3.22 3.64 18.83
CA PHE A 291 4.24 2.77 19.40
C PHE A 291 5.65 3.08 18.87
N ILE A 292 5.79 3.41 17.58
CA ILE A 292 7.07 3.80 16.99
C ILE A 292 7.51 5.17 17.53
N ILE A 293 6.58 6.12 17.67
CA ILE A 293 6.88 7.46 18.22
C ILE A 293 7.31 7.36 19.68
N SER A 294 6.55 6.65 20.51
CA SER A 294 6.89 6.49 21.93
C SER A 294 8.26 5.81 22.12
N ARG A 295 8.63 4.89 21.22
CA ARG A 295 9.95 4.26 21.17
C ARG A 295 11.08 5.21 20.78
N GLY A 296 10.84 6.14 19.85
CA GLY A 296 11.85 7.12 19.43
C GLY A 296 12.25 8.13 20.52
N HIS A 297 11.38 8.35 21.51
CA HIS A 297 11.60 9.28 22.62
C HIS A 297 12.18 8.63 23.89
N LEU A 298 12.12 7.32 24.03
CA LEU A 298 12.60 6.62 25.22
C LEU A 298 14.07 6.18 25.03
N MET A 299 14.96 6.76 25.84
CA MET A 299 16.25 6.18 26.19
C MET A 299 15.98 4.88 26.96
N ALA A 300 15.65 3.80 26.23
CA ALA A 300 15.14 2.60 26.89
C ALA A 300 16.25 1.95 27.72
N ASP A 301 15.90 1.53 28.94
CA ASP A 301 16.77 0.77 29.81
C ASP A 301 17.23 -0.51 29.11
N ALA A 302 18.45 -0.95 29.40
CA ALA A 302 19.07 -2.12 28.75
C ALA A 302 18.22 -3.40 28.82
N GLY A 303 17.23 -3.51 29.72
CA GLY A 303 16.30 -4.65 29.83
C GLY A 303 15.16 -4.69 28.80
N GLU A 304 14.89 -3.56 28.13
CA GLU A 304 13.79 -3.43 27.17
C GLU A 304 14.17 -3.84 25.74
N PHE A 305 15.42 -4.21 25.47
CA PHE A 305 15.84 -4.65 24.14
C PHE A 305 15.77 -6.16 23.95
N ARG A 306 15.50 -6.57 22.71
CA ARG A 306 15.60 -7.93 22.20
C ARG A 306 16.49 -7.94 20.97
N PHE A 307 17.19 -9.06 20.77
CA PHE A 307 17.97 -9.26 19.56
C PHE A 307 17.05 -9.37 18.35
N ASN A 308 17.34 -8.63 17.29
CA ASN A 308 16.60 -8.70 16.03
C ASN A 308 16.89 -10.04 15.35
N THR A 309 15.85 -10.86 15.15
CA THR A 309 16.01 -12.19 14.53
C THR A 309 16.28 -12.14 13.04
N ASP A 310 16.20 -10.95 12.44
CA ASP A 310 16.62 -10.67 11.07
C ASP A 310 18.13 -10.89 10.89
N TYR A 311 18.89 -10.80 11.99
CA TYR A 311 20.30 -11.10 12.01
C TYR A 311 20.59 -12.47 12.62
N THR A 312 21.75 -13.02 12.29
CA THR A 312 22.28 -14.21 12.94
C THR A 312 23.78 -14.06 13.13
N ILE A 313 24.29 -14.65 14.20
CA ILE A 313 25.71 -14.70 14.45
C ILE A 313 26.24 -16.02 13.86
N VAL A 314 27.25 -15.95 13.00
CA VAL A 314 27.91 -17.10 12.38
C VAL A 314 29.37 -17.14 12.81
N GLN A 315 29.87 -18.34 13.14
CA GLN A 315 31.27 -18.56 13.50
C GLN A 315 32.00 -19.23 12.33
N GLY A 316 33.15 -18.68 11.95
CA GLY A 316 34.00 -19.22 10.90
C GLY A 316 35.46 -18.80 11.11
N ASN A 317 36.40 -19.73 10.96
CA ASN A 317 37.85 -19.50 11.11
C ASN A 317 38.23 -18.83 12.45
N GLY A 318 37.61 -19.26 13.55
CA GLY A 318 37.86 -18.70 14.89
C GLY A 318 37.34 -17.26 15.08
N LYS A 319 36.60 -16.70 14.12
CA LYS A 319 36.01 -15.36 14.15
C LYS A 319 34.49 -15.45 14.14
N CYS A 320 33.83 -14.49 14.77
CA CYS A 320 32.37 -14.36 14.76
C CYS A 320 31.97 -13.21 13.83
N TRP A 321 30.92 -13.43 13.06
CA TRP A 321 30.40 -12.51 12.06
C TRP A 321 28.91 -12.30 12.29
N LEU A 322 28.45 -11.07 12.09
CA LEU A 322 27.04 -10.74 12.06
C LEU A 322 26.56 -10.83 10.61
N LEU A 323 25.64 -11.75 10.36
CA LEU A 323 25.05 -11.99 9.05
C LEU A 323 23.60 -11.50 9.07
N ASN A 324 23.24 -10.69 8.07
CA ASN A 324 21.85 -10.36 7.80
C ASN A 324 21.19 -11.54 7.06
N ARG A 325 20.15 -12.14 7.64
CA ARG A 325 19.51 -13.35 7.10
C ARG A 325 18.79 -13.08 5.78
N PHE A 326 18.38 -11.85 5.54
CA PHE A 326 17.63 -11.49 4.34
C PHE A 326 18.52 -11.22 3.15
N THR A 327 19.53 -10.36 3.34
CA THR A 327 20.47 -10.03 2.26
C THR A 327 21.52 -11.12 2.06
N ARG A 328 21.70 -12.02 3.05
CA ARG A 328 22.79 -13.00 3.11
C ARG A 328 24.18 -12.37 3.09
N PHE A 329 24.28 -11.06 3.32
CA PHE A 329 25.54 -10.37 3.44
C PHE A 329 26.06 -10.37 4.87
N ILE A 330 27.38 -10.42 4.99
CA ILE A 330 28.09 -10.23 6.25
C ILE A 330 28.18 -8.73 6.48
N GLU A 331 27.50 -8.25 7.52
CA GLU A 331 27.47 -6.83 7.88
C GLU A 331 28.79 -6.41 8.53
N ARG A 332 29.25 -7.20 9.50
CA ARG A 332 30.49 -6.91 10.22
C ARG A 332 31.07 -8.12 10.94
N LYS A 333 32.36 -8.02 11.22
CA LYS A 333 33.04 -8.87 12.19
C LYS A 333 32.68 -8.41 13.60
N LEU A 334 32.36 -9.35 14.48
CA LEU A 334 32.07 -9.07 15.89
C LEU A 334 33.32 -9.23 16.74
N ASN A 335 33.57 -8.26 17.61
CA ASN A 335 34.60 -8.40 18.64
C ASN A 335 34.08 -9.26 19.81
N PRO A 336 34.97 -9.88 20.62
CA PRO A 336 34.56 -10.75 21.73
C PRO A 336 33.61 -10.05 22.72
N VAL A 337 33.84 -8.76 22.97
CA VAL A 337 33.00 -7.94 23.85
C VAL A 337 31.58 -7.78 23.29
N GLU A 338 31.44 -7.48 21.99
CA GLU A 338 30.13 -7.31 21.35
C GLU A 338 29.36 -8.63 21.27
N LEU A 339 30.08 -9.73 21.08
CA LEU A 339 29.49 -11.07 21.05
C LEU A 339 28.82 -11.41 22.39
N GLU A 340 29.47 -11.10 23.51
CA GLU A 340 28.90 -11.34 24.84
C GLU A 340 27.66 -10.47 25.10
N VAL A 341 27.68 -9.20 24.66
CA VAL A 341 26.49 -8.32 24.72
C VAL A 341 25.33 -8.91 23.94
N LEU A 342 25.56 -9.29 22.68
CA LEU A 342 24.50 -9.83 21.83
C LEU A 342 23.98 -11.19 22.34
N LYS A 343 24.84 -12.08 22.83
CA LYS A 343 24.43 -13.34 23.48
C LYS A 343 23.55 -13.10 24.70
N GLY A 344 23.84 -12.04 25.46
CA GLY A 344 23.01 -11.55 26.53
C GLY A 344 21.56 -11.30 26.10
N TYR A 345 21.40 -10.52 25.03
CA TYR A 345 20.09 -10.20 24.45
C TYR A 345 19.39 -11.39 23.78
N ILE A 346 20.14 -12.34 23.22
CA ILE A 346 19.61 -13.56 22.61
C ILE A 346 19.06 -14.52 23.68
N SER A 347 19.73 -14.64 24.83
CA SER A 347 19.38 -15.61 25.87
C SER A 347 18.30 -15.13 26.85
N ALA A 348 17.77 -13.91 26.67
CA ALA A 348 16.77 -13.25 27.52
C ALA A 348 17.11 -13.19 29.02
N ARG A 349 18.35 -13.53 29.41
CA ARG A 349 18.87 -13.29 30.75
C ARG A 349 19.11 -11.79 30.85
N GLY A 350 18.32 -11.10 31.66
CA GLY A 350 18.43 -9.66 31.85
C GLY A 350 19.88 -9.27 32.10
N VAL A 351 20.52 -8.71 31.08
CA VAL A 351 21.90 -8.30 31.18
C VAL A 351 21.89 -6.93 31.81
N VAL A 352 22.41 -6.85 33.03
CA VAL A 352 22.91 -5.61 33.62
C VAL A 352 24.14 -5.22 32.78
N CYS A 353 23.92 -4.54 31.65
CA CYS A 353 25.01 -4.06 30.81
C CYS A 353 25.65 -2.84 31.49
N THR A 354 26.83 -3.02 32.09
CA THR A 354 27.74 -1.95 32.50
C THR A 354 28.54 -1.42 31.29
N HIS A 355 27.89 -1.21 30.16
CA HIS A 355 28.54 -0.81 28.92
C HIS A 355 28.16 0.62 28.52
N SER A 356 29.08 1.31 27.85
CA SER A 356 28.90 2.68 27.35
C SER A 356 27.63 2.77 26.51
N GLN A 357 26.73 3.65 26.94
CA GLN A 357 25.42 3.93 26.31
C GLN A 357 25.54 4.09 24.79
N ASP A 358 26.63 4.71 24.32
CA ASP A 358 26.99 4.90 22.90
C ASP A 358 26.97 3.62 22.04
N LYS A 359 27.40 2.47 22.60
CA LYS A 359 27.43 1.19 21.84
C LYS A 359 26.05 0.57 21.72
N ILE A 360 25.21 0.75 22.74
CA ILE A 360 23.83 0.29 22.71
C ILE A 360 23.04 1.16 21.72
N GLU A 361 23.28 2.47 21.69
CA GLU A 361 22.73 3.38 20.69
C GLU A 361 23.16 3.00 19.25
N GLU A 362 24.42 2.64 19.02
CA GLU A 362 24.88 2.19 17.70
C GLU A 362 24.17 0.90 17.25
N LEU A 363 24.01 -0.07 18.16
CA LEU A 363 23.32 -1.34 17.88
C LEU A 363 21.82 -1.14 17.60
N GLN A 364 21.18 -0.18 18.26
CA GLN A 364 19.79 0.21 17.98
C GLN A 364 19.66 0.93 16.65
N TYR A 365 20.55 1.90 16.38
CA TYR A 365 20.56 2.63 15.10
C TYR A 365 20.71 1.68 13.91
N LYS A 366 21.55 0.64 14.04
CA LYS A 366 21.71 -0.42 13.03
C LYS A 366 20.61 -1.49 13.07
N LYS A 367 19.60 -1.35 13.93
CA LYS A 367 18.48 -2.30 14.14
C LYS A 367 18.90 -3.73 14.50
N ILE A 368 20.07 -3.91 15.09
CA ILE A 368 20.55 -5.22 15.56
C ILE A 368 19.84 -5.56 16.88
N LEU A 369 19.58 -4.55 17.68
CA LEU A 369 18.69 -4.61 18.83
C LEU A 369 17.40 -3.87 18.51
N LEU A 370 16.27 -4.48 18.84
CA LEU A 370 14.94 -3.87 18.76
C LEU A 370 14.38 -3.74 20.17
N SER A 371 13.65 -2.67 20.46
CA SER A 371 12.87 -2.62 21.70
C SER A 371 11.81 -3.72 21.71
N LYS A 372 11.53 -4.29 22.89
CA LYS A 372 10.57 -5.37 23.11
C LYS A 372 9.13 -4.94 22.83
#